data_AF-A0A924NNH3-F1
#
_entry.id   AF-A0A924NNH3-F1
#
_cell.length_a   1.000
_cell.length_b   1.000
_cell.length_c   1.000
_cell.angle_alpha   90.00
_cell.angle_beta   90.00
_cell.angle_gamma   90.00
#
_symmetry.space_group_name_H-M   'P 1'
#
loop_
_entity.id
_entity.type
_entity.pdbx_description
1 polymer ?
#
loop_
_entity_poly.entity_id
_entity_poly.type
_entity_poly.pdbx_seq_one_letter_code
_entity_poly.pdbx_strand_id
1 'polypeptide(L)'
;AGPDEKLLCVPVADPRQSHLQDILDVSSFDRLEIQHFFEVYKDLEPGKSVEGADWVGRTEAEAEVVASRERFLKNPHAIDHSGDPGALKD
;
A
#
# COMPACT_ATOMS: atom_id res chain seq x y z
N ALA A 1 2.84 -6.47 -14.07
CA ALA A 1 2.79 -5.42 -13.04
C ALA A 1 1.37 -5.34 -12.54
N GLY A 2 1.18 -5.35 -11.22
CA GLY A 2 -0.11 -5.14 -10.58
C GLY A 2 -0.15 -3.78 -9.87
N PRO A 3 -1.31 -3.35 -9.37
CA PRO A 3 -1.41 -2.18 -8.52
C PRO A 3 -0.52 -2.34 -7.28
N ASP A 4 0.13 -1.25 -6.88
CA ASP A 4 1.08 -1.20 -5.76
C ASP A 4 0.60 -0.24 -4.67
N GLU A 5 -0.50 -0.60 -4.04
CA GLU A 5 -1.16 0.18 -3.00
C GLU A 5 -0.38 0.11 -1.67
N LYS A 6 -0.42 1.20 -0.90
CA LYS A 6 0.24 1.31 0.41
C LYS A 6 -0.79 1.66 1.47
N LEU A 7 -0.83 0.87 2.55
CA LEU A 7 -1.65 1.20 3.72
C LEU A 7 -0.87 2.12 4.67
N LEU A 8 -1.50 3.23 5.06
CA LEU A 8 -1.03 4.07 6.17
C LEU A 8 -1.78 3.66 7.45
N CYS A 9 -1.02 3.35 8.50
CA CYS A 9 -1.56 2.80 9.74
C CYS A 9 -1.04 3.55 10.97
N VAL A 10 -1.78 3.47 12.07
CA VAL A 10 -1.36 3.93 13.40
C VAL A 10 -1.42 2.78 14.41
N PRO A 11 -0.52 2.74 15.41
CA PRO A 11 -0.62 1.81 16.53
C PRO A 11 -1.97 1.85 17.27
N VAL A 12 -2.60 0.68 17.44
CA VAL A 12 -3.91 0.53 18.09
C VAL A 12 -3.94 0.96 19.57
N ALA A 13 -2.81 0.84 20.27
CA ALA A 13 -2.72 1.04 21.71
C ALA A 13 -2.01 2.35 22.11
N ASP A 14 -1.73 3.25 21.16
CA ASP A 14 -1.09 4.54 21.45
C ASP A 14 -2.13 5.66 21.54
N PRO A 15 -2.49 6.13 22.75
CA PRO A 15 -3.49 7.19 22.90
C PRO A 15 -3.05 8.51 22.28
N ARG A 16 -1.76 8.73 22.03
CA ARG A 16 -1.24 9.94 21.37
C ARG A 16 -1.76 10.06 19.93
N GLN A 17 -2.11 8.94 19.30
CA GLN A 17 -2.60 8.89 17.92
C GLN A 17 -4.11 8.66 17.82
N SER A 18 -4.83 8.65 18.95
CA SER A 18 -6.29 8.41 18.98
C SER A 18 -7.11 9.42 18.19
N HIS A 19 -6.56 10.59 17.86
CA HIS A 19 -7.22 11.61 17.05
C HIS A 19 -7.09 11.37 15.53
N LEU A 20 -6.23 10.45 15.09
CA LEU A 20 -6.03 10.11 13.69
C LEU A 20 -7.00 9.00 13.29
N GLN A 21 -8.18 9.36 12.78
CA GLN A 21 -9.26 8.43 12.45
C GLN A 21 -9.49 8.27 10.95
N ASP A 22 -9.07 9.24 10.14
CA ASP A 22 -9.10 9.21 8.68
C ASP A 22 -7.86 9.92 8.09
N ILE A 23 -7.66 9.80 6.77
CA ILE A 23 -6.49 10.33 6.07
C ILE A 23 -6.36 11.85 6.20
N LEU A 24 -7.48 12.57 6.29
CA LEU A 24 -7.46 14.03 6.42
C LEU A 24 -7.11 14.51 7.83
N ASP A 25 -7.10 13.62 8.83
CA ASP A 25 -6.58 13.93 10.16
C ASP A 25 -5.04 13.97 10.17
N VAL A 26 -4.40 13.35 9.17
CA VAL A 26 -2.95 13.41 8.95
C VAL A 26 -2.60 14.73 8.27
N SER A 27 -1.57 15.40 8.80
CA SER A 27 -1.00 16.63 8.25
C SER A 27 -0.82 16.53 6.74
N SER A 28 -1.22 17.57 6.01
CA SER A 28 -1.00 17.61 4.56
C SER A 28 0.47 17.55 4.18
N PHE A 29 1.37 18.08 5.03
CA PHE A 29 2.81 18.01 4.79
C PHE A 29 3.32 16.56 4.86
N ASP A 30 2.90 15.80 5.87
CA ASP A 30 3.30 14.38 6.01
C ASP A 30 2.76 13.56 4.83
N ARG A 31 1.50 13.80 4.42
CA ARG A 31 0.90 13.14 3.26
C ARG A 31 1.65 13.45 1.96
N LEU A 32 2.05 14.70 1.76
CA LEU A 32 2.83 15.13 0.59
C LEU A 32 4.25 14.56 0.62
N GLU A 33 4.89 14.52 1.78
CA GLU A 33 6.24 13.96 1.94
C GLU A 33 6.25 12.45 1.61
N ILE A 34 5.30 11.69 2.17
CA ILE A 34 5.15 10.26 1.90
C ILE A 34 4.84 10.02 0.42
N GLN A 35 3.92 10.78 -0.16
CA GLN A 35 3.58 10.69 -1.58
C GLN A 35 4.82 10.96 -2.45
N HIS A 36 5.51 12.07 -2.21
CA HIS A 36 6.68 12.45 -2.98
C HIS A 36 7.78 11.40 -2.90
N PHE A 37 8.03 10.83 -1.72
CA PHE A 37 8.99 9.74 -1.57
C PHE A 37 8.70 8.59 -2.54
N PHE A 38 7.46 8.09 -2.57
CA PHE A 38 7.10 6.98 -3.45
C PHE A 38 7.06 7.34 -4.93
N GLU A 39 6.80 8.60 -5.28
CA GLU A 39 6.87 9.07 -6.66
C GLU A 39 8.28 9.02 -7.23
N VAL A 40 9.31 9.34 -6.43
CA VAL A 40 10.68 9.55 -6.95
C VAL A 40 11.71 8.49 -6.52
N TYR A 41 11.42 7.62 -5.54
CA TYR A 41 12.45 6.72 -4.98
C TYR A 41 13.06 5.72 -5.97
N LYS A 42 12.41 5.52 -7.12
CA LYS A 42 12.83 4.61 -8.20
C LYS A 42 13.35 5.31 -9.44
N ASP A 43 13.47 6.64 -9.44
CA ASP A 43 13.82 7.41 -10.65
C ASP A 43 15.18 7.02 -11.27
N LEU A 44 16.09 6.49 -10.46
CA LEU A 44 17.40 6.02 -10.92
C LEU A 44 17.43 4.54 -11.32
N GLU A 45 16.31 3.83 -11.20
CA GLU A 45 16.18 2.42 -11.60
C GLU A 45 15.73 2.34 -13.06
N PRO A 46 16.56 1.81 -13.99
CA PRO A 46 16.22 1.79 -15.41
C PRO A 46 14.90 1.07 -15.69
N GLY A 47 13.99 1.75 -16.40
CA GLY A 47 12.70 1.17 -16.80
C GLY A 47 11.65 1.15 -15.68
N LYS A 48 11.86 1.83 -14.56
CA LYS A 48 10.85 2.00 -13.51
C LYS A 48 10.44 3.46 -13.38
N SER A 49 9.14 3.66 -13.19
CA SER A 49 8.52 4.92 -12.82
C SER A 49 7.29 4.62 -11.98
N VAL A 50 6.85 5.61 -11.21
CA VAL A 50 5.59 5.56 -10.47
C VAL A 50 4.73 6.71 -11.00
N GLU A 51 3.48 6.40 -11.39
CA GLU A 51 2.51 7.38 -11.86
C GLU A 51 1.27 7.36 -10.97
N GLY A 52 0.72 8.53 -10.64
CA GLY A 52 -0.62 8.66 -10.04
C GLY A 52 -0.72 8.17 -8.59
N ALA A 53 0.04 8.80 -7.68
CA ALA A 53 -0.13 8.56 -6.25
C ALA A 53 -1.27 9.45 -5.70
N ASP A 54 -2.40 8.84 -5.35
CA ASP A 54 -3.51 9.50 -4.70
C ASP A 54 -3.77 8.92 -3.31
N TRP A 55 -4.28 9.76 -2.42
CA TRP A 55 -4.73 9.35 -1.10
C TRP A 55 -6.22 9.04 -1.12
N VAL A 56 -6.61 7.91 -0.55
CA VAL A 56 -8.00 7.54 -0.25
C VAL A 56 -8.25 7.50 1.25
N GLY A 57 -9.52 7.48 1.64
CA GLY A 57 -9.92 7.45 3.03
C GLY A 57 -9.82 6.07 3.68
N ARG A 58 -10.13 6.03 4.97
CA ARG A 58 -10.13 4.80 5.77
C ARG A 58 -11.07 3.72 5.21
N THR A 59 -12.23 4.10 4.67
CA THR A 59 -13.23 3.14 4.18
C THR A 59 -12.68 2.32 3.01
N GLU A 60 -12.04 2.99 2.06
CA GLU A 60 -11.41 2.36 0.89
C GLU A 60 -10.22 1.49 1.32
N ALA A 61 -9.41 1.97 2.27
CA ALA A 61 -8.29 1.20 2.81
C ALA A 61 -8.75 -0.10 3.51
N GLU A 62 -9.80 -0.04 4.33
CA GLU A 62 -10.38 -1.22 4.98
C GLU A 62 -11.00 -2.19 3.96
N ALA A 63 -11.68 -1.67 2.93
CA ALA A 63 -12.24 -2.49 1.85
C ALA A 63 -11.15 -3.26 1.10
N GLU A 64 -10.02 -2.61 0.81
CA GLU A 64 -8.88 -3.27 0.17
C GLU A 64 -8.25 -4.34 1.06
N VAL A 65 -8.10 -4.10 2.37
CA VAL A 65 -7.60 -5.13 3.31
C VAL A 65 -8.49 -6.38 3.27
N VAL A 66 -9.82 -6.19 3.27
CA VAL A 66 -10.77 -7.31 3.16
C VAL A 66 -10.62 -8.02 1.82
N ALA A 67 -10.58 -7.28 0.71
CA ALA A 67 -10.43 -7.86 -0.63
C ALA A 67 -9.11 -8.63 -0.78
N SER A 68 -8.00 -8.08 -0.29
CA SER A 68 -6.69 -8.73 -0.22
C SER A 68 -6.74 -10.03 0.58
N ARG A 69 -7.41 -10.02 1.75
CA ARG A 69 -7.58 -11.22 2.58
C ARG A 69 -8.42 -12.29 1.87
N GLU A 70 -9.48 -11.90 1.18
CA GLU A 70 -10.29 -12.84 0.39
C GLU A 70 -9.51 -13.47 -0.77
N ARG A 71 -8.70 -12.68 -1.49
CA ARG A 71 -7.83 -13.19 -2.56
C ARG A 71 -6.83 -14.21 -2.01
N PHE A 72 -6.23 -13.93 -0.86
CA PHE A 72 -5.33 -14.86 -0.18
C PHE A 72 -6.04 -16.16 0.21
N LEU A 73 -7.24 -16.10 0.81
CA LEU A 73 -7.97 -17.30 1.21
C LEU A 73 -8.40 -18.17 0.02
N LYS A 74 -8.70 -17.56 -1.13
CA LYS A 74 -9.06 -18.28 -2.37
C LYS A 74 -7.86 -18.95 -3.02
N ASN A 75 -6.66 -18.39 -2.86
CA ASN A 75 -5.44 -18.98 -3.36
C ASN A 75 -4.26 -18.75 -2.39
N PRO A 76 -4.16 -19.57 -1.32
CA PRO A 76 -3.14 -19.41 -0.27
C PRO A 76 -1.70 -19.58 -0.76
N HIS A 77 -1.52 -20.17 -1.95
CA HIS A 77 -0.23 -20.39 -2.61
C HIS A 77 0.00 -19.47 -3.82
N ALA A 78 -0.86 -18.45 -4.03
CA ALA A 78 -0.72 -17.49 -5.13
C ALA A 78 0.57 -16.67 -5.06
N ILE A 79 1.16 -16.54 -3.88
CA ILE A 79 2.36 -15.74 -3.66
C ILE A 79 3.55 -16.70 -3.60
N ASP A 80 4.17 -16.87 -4.76
CA ASP A 80 5.54 -17.37 -4.80
C ASP A 80 6.47 -16.29 -4.22
N HIS A 81 6.96 -16.52 -3.00
CA HIS A 81 7.94 -15.66 -2.34
C HIS A 81 9.35 -15.79 -2.94
N SER A 82 9.55 -16.59 -4.00
CA SER A 82 10.88 -16.81 -4.60
C SER A 82 11.39 -15.62 -5.41
N GLY A 83 10.50 -14.72 -5.86
CA GLY A 83 10.87 -13.64 -6.79
C GLY A 83 11.23 -14.13 -8.19
N ASP A 84 10.96 -15.39 -8.53
CA ASP A 84 11.18 -15.97 -9.85
C ASP A 84 9.91 -15.82 -10.73
N PRO A 85 9.96 -15.13 -11.88
CA PRO A 85 8.82 -15.03 -12.81
C PRO A 85 8.36 -16.36 -13.43
N GLY A 86 9.08 -17.46 -13.21
CA GLY A 86 8.87 -18.74 -13.90
C GLY A 86 8.07 -19.82 -13.18
N ALA A 87 7.71 -19.67 -11.90
CA ALA A 87 7.23 -20.79 -11.10
C ALA A 87 5.70 -20.95 -11.05
N LEU A 88 5.04 -21.00 -12.21
CA LEU A 88 3.72 -21.61 -12.38
C LEU A 88 3.72 -22.37 -13.71
N LYS A 89 4.47 -23.47 -13.73
CA LYS A 89 4.24 -24.58 -14.65
C LYS A 89 4.01 -25.81 -13.79
N ASP A 90 2.76 -26.01 -13.41
CA ASP A 90 1.97 -27.23 -13.59
C ASP A 90 0.57 -27.04 -12.99
#